data_AF-A0A314LBJ1-F1
#
_entry.id   AF-A0A314LBJ1-F1
#
_cell.length_a   1.000
_cell.length_b   1.000
_cell.length_c   1.000
_cell.angle_alpha   90.00
_cell.angle_beta   90.00
_cell.angle_gamma   90.00
#
_symmetry.space_group_name_H-M   'P 1'
#
loop_
_entity.id
_entity.type
_entity.pdbx_description
1 polymer ?
#
loop_
_entity_poly.entity_id
_entity_poly.type
_entity_poly.pdbx_seq_one_letter_code
_entity_poly.pdbx_strand_id
1 'polypeptide(L)'
;MEPHFLVLILYFLLNFSGGDAAVFTLKNKCNMTIWPGILSGGGHPLLMNGGLQLQPNQTAEIKAPAGWSGRFWPRSQCNFDTSGKGTCATADCGGVVECNGAGGNPPASLAEFTLDSPMDFYDVSFVDGFNIPISVYPLGGSGNCSNVQCSSDLNLQCPPELQVTTNNDTVIACKSACLSFNKPEYCCTEEFNDPNICKPTKYSEIFKKACPDAYSYPYDDATSTFTCKGADYLISFC
;
A
#
# COMPACT_ATOMS: atom_id res chain seq x y z
N MET A 1 -62.49 -18.94 -3.05
CA MET A 1 -61.99 -19.66 -1.87
C MET A 1 -60.49 -19.51 -1.89
N GLU A 2 -60.00 -18.69 -0.95
CA GLU A 2 -58.63 -18.52 -0.43
C GLU A 2 -57.79 -19.82 -0.35
N PRO A 3 -56.45 -19.77 -0.20
CA PRO A 3 -55.72 -18.66 0.40
C PRO A 3 -54.43 -18.17 -0.31
N HIS A 4 -54.15 -16.90 -0.06
CA HIS A 4 -52.86 -16.25 -0.28
C HIS A 4 -51.89 -16.62 0.85
N PHE A 5 -50.73 -17.19 0.52
CA PHE A 5 -49.64 -17.40 1.47
C PHE A 5 -48.68 -16.19 1.40
N LEU A 6 -48.78 -15.30 2.39
CA LEU A 6 -47.81 -14.24 2.65
C LEU A 6 -46.57 -14.85 3.30
N VAL A 7 -45.49 -14.99 2.53
CA VAL A 7 -44.16 -15.36 3.07
C VAL A 7 -43.47 -14.07 3.51
N LEU A 8 -43.47 -13.80 4.82
CA LEU A 8 -42.63 -12.76 5.42
C LEU A 8 -41.17 -13.22 5.36
N ILE A 9 -40.39 -12.68 4.41
CA ILE A 9 -38.93 -12.83 4.42
C ILE A 9 -38.40 -11.86 5.47
N LEU A 10 -38.06 -12.39 6.65
CA LEU A 10 -37.32 -11.66 7.67
C LEU A 10 -35.90 -11.43 7.14
N TYR A 11 -35.61 -10.24 6.62
CA TYR A 11 -34.24 -9.81 6.38
C TYR A 11 -33.56 -9.69 7.75
N PHE A 12 -32.81 -10.71 8.13
CA PHE A 12 -31.88 -10.62 9.24
C PHE A 12 -30.79 -9.64 8.81
N LEU A 13 -30.93 -8.37 9.18
CA LEU A 13 -29.82 -7.43 9.19
C LEU A 13 -28.84 -7.96 10.23
N LEU A 14 -27.91 -8.80 9.78
CA LEU A 14 -26.69 -9.09 10.51
C LEU A 14 -25.96 -7.75 10.65
N ASN A 15 -26.25 -7.05 11.75
CA ASN A 15 -25.35 -6.04 12.25
C ASN A 15 -24.08 -6.79 12.65
N PHE A 16 -23.14 -6.92 11.71
CA PHE A 16 -21.76 -7.14 12.07
C PHE A 16 -21.34 -5.90 12.85
N SER A 17 -21.46 -5.97 14.18
CA SER A 17 -20.61 -5.20 15.06
C SER A 17 -19.19 -5.71 14.84
N GLY A 18 -18.57 -5.30 13.74
CA GLY A 18 -17.16 -5.57 13.48
C GLY A 18 -16.38 -4.89 14.60
N GLY A 19 -15.78 -5.70 15.48
CA GLY A 19 -14.77 -5.17 16.38
C GLY A 19 -13.61 -4.61 15.55
N ASP A 20 -13.01 -3.53 16.05
CA ASP A 20 -11.71 -3.07 15.54
C ASP A 20 -10.73 -4.24 15.67
N ALA A 21 -10.06 -4.63 14.58
CA ALA A 21 -9.06 -5.72 14.61
C ALA A 21 -7.64 -5.22 14.78
N ALA A 22 -7.32 -4.08 14.14
CA ALA A 22 -6.03 -3.44 14.28
C ALA A 22 -6.18 -1.91 14.18
N VAL A 23 -5.31 -1.20 14.88
CA VAL A 23 -5.09 0.23 14.72
C VAL A 23 -3.84 0.45 13.89
N PHE A 24 -4.00 1.16 12.77
CA PHE A 24 -2.89 1.67 11.97
C PHE A 24 -2.51 3.07 12.45
N THR A 25 -1.29 3.25 12.91
CA THR A 25 -0.68 4.56 13.15
C THR A 25 0.15 4.95 11.95
N LEU A 26 -0.27 5.96 11.18
CA LEU A 26 0.52 6.53 10.10
C LEU A 26 1.40 7.65 10.66
N LYS A 27 2.71 7.61 10.38
CA LYS A 27 3.68 8.62 10.82
C LYS A 27 4.41 9.21 9.61
N ASN A 28 4.31 10.52 9.42
CA ASN A 28 5.16 11.24 8.49
C ASN A 28 6.45 11.68 9.20
N LYS A 29 7.61 11.08 8.90
CA LYS A 29 8.93 11.61 9.31
C LYS A 29 9.65 12.31 8.17
N CYS A 30 9.05 12.39 6.99
CA CYS A 30 9.60 13.17 5.90
C CYS A 30 9.65 14.65 6.29
N ASN A 31 10.60 15.39 5.71
CA ASN A 31 10.73 16.83 5.91
C ASN A 31 9.71 17.66 5.10
N MET A 32 8.74 17.00 4.47
CA MET A 32 7.71 17.58 3.63
C MET A 32 6.33 17.03 3.99
N THR A 33 5.28 17.77 3.63
CA THR A 33 3.90 17.24 3.72
C THR A 33 3.75 16.10 2.73
N ILE A 34 3.07 15.04 3.17
CA ILE A 34 2.63 13.93 2.32
C ILE A 34 1.12 13.77 2.45
N TRP A 35 0.52 13.10 1.47
CA TRP A 35 -0.89 12.76 1.48
C TRP A 35 -1.03 11.26 1.34
N PRO A 36 -1.07 10.48 2.44
CA PRO A 36 -1.26 9.05 2.32
C PRO A 36 -2.59 8.75 1.63
N GLY A 37 -2.56 7.81 0.68
CA GLY A 37 -3.74 7.19 0.10
C GLY A 37 -3.99 5.84 0.76
N ILE A 38 -5.25 5.43 0.78
CA ILE A 38 -5.72 4.16 1.37
C ILE A 38 -6.69 3.52 0.39
N LEU A 39 -6.43 2.27 0.05
CA LEU A 39 -7.32 1.46 -0.77
C LEU A 39 -7.71 0.23 0.04
N SER A 40 -9.01 0.05 0.24
CA SER A 40 -9.57 -1.16 0.84
C SER A 40 -9.84 -2.21 -0.24
N GLY A 41 -9.46 -3.45 0.02
CA GLY A 41 -9.71 -4.61 -0.84
C GLY A 41 -11.21 -4.94 -0.96
N GLY A 42 -11.57 -5.69 -1.99
CA GLY A 42 -12.94 -5.90 -2.44
C GLY A 42 -13.94 -6.23 -1.33
N GLY A 43 -14.88 -5.32 -1.07
CA GLY A 43 -15.98 -5.49 -0.12
C GLY A 43 -15.74 -4.91 1.27
N HIS A 44 -14.52 -4.47 1.59
CA HIS A 44 -14.22 -3.83 2.88
C HIS A 44 -14.61 -2.34 2.89
N PRO A 45 -14.96 -1.77 4.07
CA PRO A 45 -15.27 -0.35 4.19
C PRO A 45 -14.04 0.52 3.90
N LEU A 46 -14.27 1.67 3.27
CA LEU A 46 -13.22 2.66 3.06
C LEU A 46 -12.77 3.26 4.39
N LEU A 47 -11.47 3.22 4.65
CA LEU A 47 -10.86 3.90 5.79
C LEU A 47 -10.52 5.34 5.38
N MET A 48 -10.88 6.33 6.21
CA MET A 48 -10.60 7.76 5.99
C MET A 48 -11.00 8.26 4.58
N ASN A 49 -12.12 7.77 4.02
CA ASN A 49 -12.54 8.07 2.64
C ASN A 49 -11.44 7.82 1.58
N GLY A 50 -10.45 6.98 1.89
CA GLY A 50 -9.34 6.64 1.02
C GLY A 50 -8.14 7.59 1.06
N GLY A 51 -8.10 8.61 1.92
CA GLY A 51 -6.89 9.44 2.00
C GLY A 51 -6.95 10.58 3.01
N LEU A 52 -5.77 11.08 3.36
CA LEU A 52 -5.58 12.15 4.34
C LEU A 52 -4.31 12.95 4.06
N GLN A 53 -4.14 14.07 4.76
CA GLN A 53 -2.93 14.87 4.75
C GLN A 53 -2.14 14.68 6.05
N LEU A 54 -0.82 14.53 5.96
CA LEU A 54 0.09 14.51 7.11
C LEU A 54 1.21 15.53 6.93
N GLN A 55 1.26 16.50 7.82
CA GLN A 55 2.38 17.44 7.96
C GLN A 55 3.64 16.71 8.47
N PRO A 56 4.85 17.29 8.29
CA PRO A 56 6.06 16.75 8.89
C PRO A 56 5.88 16.49 10.39
N ASN A 57 6.32 15.31 10.84
CA ASN A 57 6.17 14.80 12.21
C ASN A 57 4.73 14.52 12.69
N GLN A 58 3.72 14.67 11.83
CA GLN A 58 2.34 14.38 12.21
C GLN A 58 2.07 12.86 12.22
N THR A 59 1.17 12.44 13.10
CA THR A 59 0.58 11.11 13.13
C THR A 59 -0.93 11.15 12.86
N ALA A 60 -1.46 10.04 12.35
CA ALA A 60 -2.89 9.76 12.35
C ALA A 60 -3.13 8.30 12.73
N GLU A 61 -4.15 8.06 13.55
CA GLU A 61 -4.60 6.71 13.91
C GLU A 61 -5.84 6.36 13.08
N ILE A 62 -5.86 5.14 12.56
CA ILE A 62 -6.91 4.63 11.68
C ILE A 62 -7.29 3.25 12.19
N LYS A 63 -8.56 3.08 12.54
CA LYS A 63 -9.11 1.80 12.98
C LYS A 63 -9.56 0.99 11.77
N ALA A 64 -9.13 -0.25 11.68
CA ALA A 64 -9.58 -1.18 10.66
C ALA A 64 -10.43 -2.30 11.27
N PRO A 65 -11.52 -2.72 10.60
CA PRO A 65 -12.34 -3.81 11.08
C PRO A 65 -11.62 -5.15 10.91
N ALA A 66 -12.08 -6.16 11.67
CA ALA A 66 -11.67 -7.54 11.45
C ALA A 66 -11.86 -8.01 10.01
N GLY A 67 -10.88 -8.76 9.50
CA GLY A 67 -10.86 -9.24 8.12
C GLY A 67 -10.40 -8.21 7.10
N TRP A 68 -10.14 -6.94 7.49
CA TRP A 68 -9.78 -5.90 6.51
C TRP A 68 -8.52 -6.26 5.72
N SER A 69 -8.61 -6.14 4.41
CA SER A 69 -7.47 -6.19 3.51
C SER A 69 -7.38 -4.89 2.73
N GLY A 70 -6.16 -4.44 2.44
CA GLY A 70 -5.94 -3.21 1.71
C GLY A 70 -4.49 -2.76 1.71
N ARG A 71 -4.27 -1.54 1.22
CA ARG A 71 -2.93 -0.97 1.07
C ARG A 71 -2.89 0.53 1.34
N PHE A 72 -1.72 0.98 1.77
CA PHE A 72 -1.38 2.38 2.03
C PHE A 72 -0.22 2.81 1.12
N TRP A 73 -0.23 4.06 0.67
CA TRP A 73 0.89 4.62 -0.09
C TRP A 73 1.05 6.12 0.18
N PRO A 74 2.27 6.67 0.14
CA PRO A 74 2.48 8.10 0.27
C PRO A 74 2.30 8.81 -1.09
N ARG A 75 1.53 9.91 -1.13
CA ARG A 75 1.56 10.87 -2.25
C ARG A 75 2.41 12.07 -1.89
N SER A 76 3.11 12.62 -2.88
CA SER A 76 4.06 13.72 -2.66
C SER A 76 3.91 14.83 -3.68
N GLN A 77 4.35 16.03 -3.28
CA GLN A 77 4.29 17.26 -4.09
C GLN A 77 2.87 17.53 -4.60
N CYS A 78 1.89 17.39 -3.70
CA CYS A 78 0.50 17.65 -4.02
C CYS A 78 0.16 19.13 -3.87
N ASN A 79 -0.71 19.61 -4.75
CA ASN A 79 -1.33 20.92 -4.64
C ASN A 79 -2.85 20.75 -4.73
N PHE A 80 -3.52 20.89 -3.59
CA PHE A 80 -4.98 20.79 -3.49
C PHE A 80 -5.58 22.14 -3.11
N ASP A 81 -6.73 22.47 -3.69
CA ASP A 81 -7.54 23.60 -3.28
C ASP A 81 -8.30 23.32 -1.97
N THR A 82 -9.05 24.31 -1.49
CA THR A 82 -9.85 24.19 -0.25
C THR A 82 -11.00 23.18 -0.34
N SER A 83 -11.35 22.73 -1.55
CA SER A 83 -12.31 21.65 -1.78
C SER A 83 -11.66 20.26 -1.84
N GLY A 84 -10.34 20.18 -1.63
CA GLY A 84 -9.58 18.93 -1.68
C GLY A 84 -9.31 18.43 -3.10
N LYS A 85 -9.44 19.28 -4.12
CA LYS A 85 -9.20 18.93 -5.54
C LYS A 85 -7.90 19.51 -6.05
N GLY A 86 -7.21 18.79 -6.92
CA GLY A 86 -5.86 19.17 -7.34
C GLY A 86 -5.11 18.03 -8.01
N THR A 87 -3.79 17.96 -7.78
CA THR A 87 -2.92 16.91 -8.33
C THR A 87 -1.71 16.66 -7.44
N CYS A 88 -1.22 15.43 -7.40
CA CYS A 88 0.09 15.06 -6.87
C CYS A 88 1.09 14.72 -7.99
N ALA A 89 2.38 15.01 -7.77
CA ALA A 89 3.42 14.65 -8.73
C ALA A 89 3.72 13.14 -8.73
N THR A 90 3.55 12.47 -7.58
CA THR A 90 3.72 11.01 -7.46
C THR A 90 2.51 10.37 -6.78
N ALA A 91 2.17 9.17 -7.21
CA ALA A 91 1.14 8.30 -6.61
C ALA A 91 -0.28 8.90 -6.52
N ASP A 92 -0.60 9.91 -7.33
CA ASP A 92 -1.91 10.56 -7.37
C ASP A 92 -3.05 9.55 -7.58
N CYS A 93 -4.21 9.79 -6.96
CA CYS A 93 -5.35 8.88 -7.00
C CYS A 93 -6.61 9.51 -7.64
N GLY A 94 -6.42 10.37 -8.64
CA GLY A 94 -7.51 11.02 -9.37
C GLY A 94 -7.73 12.48 -8.98
N GLY A 95 -6.70 13.16 -8.48
CA GLY A 95 -6.71 14.59 -8.22
C GLY A 95 -7.56 15.02 -7.02
N VAL A 96 -7.65 14.16 -6.01
CA VAL A 96 -8.44 14.40 -4.78
C VAL A 96 -7.65 14.02 -3.53
N VAL A 97 -7.85 14.71 -2.41
CA VAL A 97 -7.26 14.35 -1.10
C VAL A 97 -7.77 12.99 -0.64
N GLU A 98 -9.09 12.78 -0.70
CA GLU A 98 -9.74 11.52 -0.33
C GLU A 98 -9.90 10.65 -1.58
N CYS A 99 -9.13 9.57 -1.71
CA CYS A 99 -9.07 8.77 -2.94
C CYS A 99 -10.39 8.04 -3.27
N ASN A 100 -11.33 7.94 -2.33
CA ASN A 100 -12.67 7.39 -2.52
C ASN A 100 -12.69 6.02 -3.23
N GLY A 101 -11.77 5.14 -2.85
CA GLY A 101 -11.65 3.80 -3.43
C GLY A 101 -10.82 3.72 -4.73
N ALA A 102 -10.25 4.83 -5.20
CA ALA A 102 -9.25 4.81 -6.27
C ALA A 102 -7.87 4.39 -5.72
N GLY A 103 -7.14 3.60 -6.50
CA GLY A 103 -5.72 3.31 -6.26
C GLY A 103 -4.83 4.49 -6.67
N GLY A 104 -3.63 4.57 -6.10
CA GLY A 104 -2.60 5.50 -6.54
C GLY A 104 -2.01 5.10 -7.89
N ASN A 105 -1.70 6.09 -8.73
CA ASN A 105 -1.03 5.91 -10.01
C ASN A 105 0.45 5.57 -9.79
N PRO A 106 0.94 4.39 -10.23
CA PRO A 106 2.34 4.04 -10.08
C PRO A 106 3.29 5.01 -10.83
N PRO A 107 4.55 5.18 -10.38
CA PRO A 107 5.20 4.44 -9.29
C PRO A 107 4.78 4.86 -7.88
N ALA A 108 4.56 3.88 -7.01
CA ALA A 108 4.17 4.09 -5.62
C ALA A 108 4.72 2.98 -4.71
N SER A 109 5.39 3.41 -3.63
CA SER A 109 5.74 2.52 -2.52
C SER A 109 4.47 2.08 -1.78
N LEU A 110 4.30 0.78 -1.54
CA LEU A 110 3.11 0.24 -0.89
C LEU A 110 3.43 -0.38 0.47
N ALA A 111 2.52 -0.23 1.43
CA ALA A 111 2.40 -1.12 2.58
C ALA A 111 1.07 -1.85 2.46
N GLU A 112 1.11 -3.19 2.41
CA GLU A 112 -0.03 -4.04 2.11
C GLU A 112 -0.37 -4.90 3.33
N PHE A 113 -1.67 -5.14 3.55
CA PHE A 113 -2.17 -5.85 4.73
C PHE A 113 -3.36 -6.74 4.39
N THR A 114 -3.43 -7.88 5.06
CA THR A 114 -4.62 -8.73 5.16
C THR A 114 -4.78 -9.17 6.60
N LEU A 115 -5.80 -8.64 7.30
CA LEU A 115 -6.05 -8.88 8.72
C LEU A 115 -6.90 -10.15 8.93
N ASP A 116 -6.32 -11.32 8.69
CA ASP A 116 -7.01 -12.61 8.71
C ASP A 116 -6.98 -13.27 10.10
N SER A 117 -7.80 -12.74 11.02
CA SER A 117 -7.85 -13.19 12.43
C SER A 117 -7.84 -14.72 12.57
N PRO A 118 -6.82 -15.34 13.20
CA PRO A 118 -5.87 -14.71 14.12
C PRO A 118 -4.51 -14.31 13.53
N MET A 119 -4.24 -14.54 12.25
CA MET A 119 -2.93 -14.33 11.62
C MET A 119 -3.01 -13.28 10.51
N ASP A 120 -2.51 -12.10 10.81
CA ASP A 120 -2.40 -11.01 9.85
C ASP A 120 -1.20 -11.25 8.95
N PHE A 121 -1.33 -10.87 7.68
CA PHE A 121 -0.25 -10.82 6.68
C PHE A 121 0.03 -9.38 6.33
N TYR A 122 1.30 -9.01 6.23
CA TYR A 122 1.71 -7.67 5.85
C TYR A 122 3.07 -7.66 5.17
N ASP A 123 3.29 -6.61 4.39
CA ASP A 123 4.52 -6.39 3.66
C ASP A 123 4.71 -4.94 3.24
N VAL A 124 5.92 -4.63 2.76
CA VAL A 124 6.21 -3.44 1.95
C VAL A 124 6.51 -3.92 0.54
N SER A 125 5.95 -3.25 -0.47
CA SER A 125 6.05 -3.67 -1.85
C SER A 125 6.48 -2.54 -2.78
N PHE A 126 7.45 -2.85 -3.65
CA PHE A 126 7.91 -2.01 -4.76
C PHE A 126 7.62 -2.65 -6.13
N VAL A 127 6.68 -3.60 -6.19
CA VAL A 127 6.19 -4.17 -7.44
C VAL A 127 5.63 -3.07 -8.34
N ASP A 128 4.90 -2.13 -7.75
CA ASP A 128 4.39 -0.91 -8.38
C ASP A 128 5.41 0.25 -8.35
N GLY A 129 6.70 -0.04 -8.20
CA GLY A 129 7.76 0.96 -8.13
C GLY A 129 7.91 1.62 -6.76
N PHE A 130 8.67 2.71 -6.71
CA PHE A 130 9.04 3.42 -5.50
C PHE A 130 8.85 4.93 -5.68
N ASN A 131 8.39 5.63 -4.65
CA ASN A 131 8.43 7.10 -4.62
C ASN A 131 8.98 7.66 -3.31
N ILE A 132 8.52 7.17 -2.16
CA ILE A 132 8.99 7.56 -0.82
C ILE A 132 9.29 6.29 0.01
N PRO A 133 10.33 6.27 0.86
CA PRO A 133 10.57 5.14 1.77
C PRO A 133 9.39 4.92 2.71
N ILE A 134 8.95 3.67 2.83
CA ILE A 134 7.85 3.25 3.71
C ILE A 134 8.30 2.05 4.54
N SER A 135 7.96 2.04 5.82
CA SER A 135 8.29 0.95 6.75
C SER A 135 7.06 0.56 7.57
N VAL A 136 6.96 -0.72 7.91
CA VAL A 136 5.90 -1.27 8.76
C VAL A 136 6.50 -1.86 10.03
N TYR A 137 5.98 -1.45 11.17
CA TYR A 137 6.36 -1.93 12.49
C TYR A 137 5.13 -2.48 13.21
N PRO A 138 5.02 -3.79 13.43
CA PRO A 138 4.02 -4.35 14.33
C PRO A 138 4.23 -3.82 15.76
N LEU A 139 3.13 -3.47 16.43
CA LEU A 139 3.09 -2.96 17.79
C LEU A 139 2.41 -4.00 18.67
N GLY A 140 3.21 -4.69 19.49
CA GLY A 140 2.72 -5.83 20.28
C GLY A 140 2.55 -7.08 19.42
N GLY A 141 1.45 -7.81 19.64
CA GLY A 141 1.18 -9.09 18.98
C GLY A 141 2.13 -10.23 19.37
N SER A 142 1.97 -11.36 18.68
CA SER A 142 2.80 -12.56 18.88
C SER A 142 3.01 -13.34 17.57
N GLY A 143 4.08 -14.13 17.50
CA GLY A 143 4.48 -14.84 16.28
C GLY A 143 5.78 -14.26 15.72
N ASN A 144 5.88 -14.10 14.40
CA ASN A 144 7.07 -13.56 13.75
C ASN A 144 7.18 -12.05 14.01
N CYS A 145 6.13 -11.29 13.66
CA CYS A 145 5.97 -9.85 13.95
C CYS A 145 7.23 -9.01 13.63
N SER A 146 7.95 -9.40 12.57
CA SER A 146 9.16 -8.69 12.14
C SER A 146 8.83 -7.32 11.58
N ASN A 147 9.74 -6.37 11.81
CA ASN A 147 9.68 -5.07 11.17
C ASN A 147 10.05 -5.20 9.70
N VAL A 148 9.37 -4.46 8.82
CA VAL A 148 9.77 -4.26 7.43
C VAL A 148 10.34 -2.85 7.32
N GLN A 149 11.66 -2.72 7.39
CA GLN A 149 12.32 -1.42 7.41
C GLN A 149 12.91 -1.10 6.04
N CYS A 150 12.40 -0.05 5.42
CA CYS A 150 12.96 0.54 4.21
C CYS A 150 13.17 2.04 4.42
N SER A 151 14.41 2.42 4.72
CA SER A 151 14.84 3.82 4.91
C SER A 151 15.72 4.34 3.77
N SER A 152 16.10 3.47 2.84
CA SER A 152 16.93 3.83 1.68
C SER A 152 16.11 4.65 0.68
N ASP A 153 16.63 5.80 0.24
CA ASP A 153 16.04 6.55 -0.86
C ASP A 153 16.45 5.94 -2.20
N LEU A 154 15.58 5.09 -2.74
CA LEU A 154 15.78 4.41 -4.04
C LEU A 154 15.83 5.40 -5.21
N ASN A 155 15.30 6.62 -5.08
CA ASN A 155 15.38 7.62 -6.15
C ASN A 155 16.83 8.00 -6.47
N LEU A 156 17.73 7.95 -5.48
CA LEU A 156 19.16 8.25 -5.64
C LEU A 156 19.92 7.16 -6.43
N GLN A 157 19.38 5.95 -6.50
CA GLN A 157 19.99 4.80 -7.19
C GLN A 157 19.13 4.32 -8.37
N CYS A 158 18.07 5.05 -8.71
CA CYS A 158 17.15 4.66 -9.75
C CYS A 158 17.85 4.67 -11.12
N PRO A 159 17.87 3.54 -11.87
CA PRO A 159 18.42 3.49 -13.22
C PRO A 159 17.74 4.51 -14.14
N PRO A 160 18.47 5.18 -15.06
CA PRO A 160 17.91 6.21 -15.94
C PRO A 160 16.63 5.79 -16.66
N GLU A 161 16.55 4.54 -17.12
CA GLU A 161 15.40 3.99 -17.82
C GLU A 161 14.16 3.72 -16.94
N LEU A 162 14.30 3.86 -15.62
CA LEU A 162 13.23 3.71 -14.62
C LEU A 162 12.85 5.05 -13.96
N GLN A 163 13.60 6.12 -14.19
CA GLN A 163 13.40 7.40 -13.49
C GLN A 163 12.10 8.10 -13.89
N VAL A 164 11.42 8.67 -12.90
CA VAL A 164 10.41 9.72 -13.08
C VAL A 164 11.02 11.03 -12.58
N THR A 165 11.12 12.01 -13.45
CA THR A 165 11.77 13.29 -13.15
C THR A 165 10.81 14.47 -13.20
N THR A 166 11.16 15.52 -12.46
CA THR A 166 10.56 16.86 -12.63
C THR A 166 11.20 17.58 -13.81
N ASN A 167 10.66 18.75 -14.18
CA ASN A 167 11.22 19.63 -15.21
C ASN A 167 12.67 20.09 -14.92
N ASN A 168 13.13 19.98 -13.67
CA ASN A 168 14.50 20.33 -13.26
C ASN A 168 15.39 19.08 -13.11
N ASP A 169 15.07 17.99 -13.82
CA ASP A 169 15.80 16.71 -13.82
C ASP A 169 15.98 16.05 -12.44
N THR A 170 15.18 16.47 -11.45
CA THR A 170 15.18 15.82 -10.13
C THR A 170 14.35 14.56 -10.19
N VAL A 171 14.94 13.41 -9.87
CA VAL A 171 14.25 12.12 -9.76
C VAL A 171 13.33 12.15 -8.53
N ILE A 172 12.04 11.94 -8.73
CA ILE A 172 11.01 12.00 -7.69
C ILE A 172 10.33 10.65 -7.44
N ALA A 173 10.52 9.70 -8.34
CA ALA A 173 10.07 8.33 -8.20
C ALA A 173 10.86 7.40 -9.14
N CYS A 174 10.82 6.11 -8.87
CA CYS A 174 11.45 5.06 -9.64
C CYS A 174 10.42 4.00 -10.05
N LYS A 175 10.21 3.82 -11.35
CA LYS A 175 9.36 2.75 -11.89
C LYS A 175 9.97 1.39 -11.61
N SER A 176 9.13 0.37 -11.41
CA SER A 176 9.58 -1.01 -11.53
C SER A 176 9.86 -1.36 -13.00
N ALA A 177 10.59 -2.45 -13.25
CA ALA A 177 10.84 -2.91 -14.61
C ALA A 177 9.54 -3.27 -15.35
N CYS A 178 8.54 -3.81 -14.65
CA CYS A 178 7.24 -4.08 -15.24
C CYS A 178 6.60 -2.79 -15.77
N LEU A 179 6.58 -1.73 -14.96
CA LEU A 179 6.01 -0.43 -15.36
C LEU A 179 6.76 0.23 -16.53
N SER A 180 8.07 0.04 -16.65
CA SER A 180 8.86 0.64 -17.73
C SER A 180 8.81 -0.16 -19.04
N PHE A 181 8.80 -1.49 -18.97
CA PHE A 181 8.99 -2.32 -20.16
C PHE A 181 7.77 -3.16 -20.55
N ASN A 182 6.82 -3.37 -19.62
CA ASN A 182 5.62 -4.17 -19.82
C ASN A 182 5.90 -5.53 -20.48
N LYS A 183 6.91 -6.24 -19.95
CA LYS A 183 7.30 -7.56 -20.47
C LYS A 183 6.93 -8.68 -19.49
N PRO A 184 6.56 -9.87 -19.99
CA PRO A 184 6.18 -11.01 -19.16
C PRO A 184 7.20 -11.34 -18.07
N GLU A 185 8.50 -11.29 -18.37
CA GLU A 185 9.57 -11.62 -17.41
C GLU A 185 9.69 -10.63 -16.24
N TYR A 186 9.23 -9.39 -16.41
CA TYR A 186 9.26 -8.37 -15.35
C TYR A 186 7.94 -8.27 -14.60
N CYS A 187 6.83 -8.54 -15.29
CA CYS A 187 5.49 -8.48 -14.72
C CYS A 187 5.03 -9.83 -14.14
N CYS A 188 5.80 -10.89 -14.33
CA CYS A 188 5.43 -12.27 -13.98
C CYS A 188 4.07 -12.68 -14.54
N THR A 189 3.87 -12.45 -15.84
CA THR A 189 2.63 -12.79 -16.55
C THR A 189 2.91 -13.86 -17.61
N GLU A 190 1.85 -14.38 -18.23
CA GLU A 190 1.95 -15.40 -19.29
C GLU A 190 2.77 -16.62 -18.83
N GLU A 191 3.82 -16.99 -19.56
CA GLU A 191 4.71 -18.11 -19.19
C GLU A 191 5.48 -17.88 -17.89
N PHE A 192 5.59 -16.63 -17.44
CA PHE A 192 6.24 -16.25 -16.18
C PHE A 192 5.24 -16.14 -15.02
N ASN A 193 3.95 -16.46 -15.20
CA ASN A 193 2.97 -16.55 -14.11
C ASN A 193 3.15 -17.84 -13.28
N ASP A 194 4.39 -18.10 -12.86
CA ASP A 194 4.81 -19.21 -12.01
C ASP A 194 6.04 -18.75 -11.21
N PRO A 195 6.05 -18.84 -9.87
CA PRO A 195 7.20 -18.48 -9.04
C PRO A 195 8.46 -19.32 -9.34
N ASN A 196 8.30 -20.51 -9.94
CA ASN A 196 9.41 -21.32 -10.39
C ASN A 196 10.05 -20.82 -11.69
N ILE A 197 9.37 -19.96 -12.46
CA ILE A 197 9.81 -19.43 -13.75
C ILE A 197 10.17 -17.94 -13.65
N CYS A 198 9.34 -17.10 -13.04
CA CYS A 198 9.68 -15.70 -12.83
C CYS A 198 10.79 -15.57 -11.78
N LYS A 199 11.97 -15.12 -12.20
CA LYS A 199 13.14 -14.98 -11.33
C LYS A 199 13.50 -13.52 -11.11
N PRO A 200 14.24 -13.20 -10.04
CA PRO A 200 14.83 -11.89 -9.86
C PRO A 200 15.60 -11.46 -11.12
N THR A 201 15.54 -10.17 -11.41
CA THR A 201 16.23 -9.55 -12.55
C THR A 201 17.20 -8.49 -12.05
N LYS A 202 18.11 -8.03 -12.93
CA LYS A 202 19.01 -6.91 -12.60
C LYS A 202 18.29 -5.67 -12.08
N TYR A 203 17.00 -5.49 -12.42
CA TYR A 203 16.21 -4.37 -11.94
C TYR A 203 15.62 -4.64 -10.56
N SER A 204 14.96 -5.78 -10.35
CA SER A 204 14.40 -6.10 -9.01
C SER A 204 15.50 -6.22 -7.95
N GLU A 205 16.69 -6.69 -8.32
CA GLU A 205 17.86 -6.73 -7.42
C GLU A 205 18.28 -5.34 -6.90
N ILE A 206 18.03 -4.25 -7.64
CA ILE A 206 18.30 -2.88 -7.18
C ILE A 206 17.35 -2.51 -6.04
N PHE A 207 16.05 -2.78 -6.21
CA PHE A 207 15.04 -2.56 -5.18
C PHE A 207 15.33 -3.42 -3.95
N LYS A 208 15.65 -4.71 -4.17
CA LYS A 208 15.95 -5.65 -3.09
C LYS A 208 17.21 -5.27 -2.30
N LYS A 209 18.25 -4.79 -2.98
CA LYS A 209 19.48 -4.33 -2.32
C LYS A 209 19.23 -3.11 -1.44
N ALA A 210 18.35 -2.19 -1.86
CA ALA A 210 18.03 -1.02 -1.07
C ALA A 210 17.19 -1.36 0.16
N CYS A 211 16.26 -2.31 0.01
CA CYS A 211 15.32 -2.72 1.05
C CYS A 211 15.10 -4.25 1.00
N PRO A 212 15.95 -5.02 1.69
CA PRO A 212 15.97 -6.49 1.61
C PRO A 212 14.69 -7.19 2.05
N ASP A 213 13.90 -6.54 2.91
CA ASP A 213 12.67 -7.11 3.47
C ASP A 213 11.42 -6.70 2.65
N ALA A 214 11.57 -5.91 1.58
CA ALA A 214 10.46 -5.50 0.73
C ALA A 214 10.33 -6.38 -0.52
N TYR A 215 9.10 -6.53 -1.03
CA TYR A 215 8.87 -7.14 -2.34
C TYR A 215 9.53 -6.29 -3.42
N SER A 216 10.44 -6.90 -4.17
CA SER A 216 11.11 -6.26 -5.30
C SER A 216 10.53 -6.64 -6.67
N TYR A 217 9.71 -7.71 -6.71
CA TYR A 217 8.98 -8.23 -7.88
C TYR A 217 7.84 -9.15 -7.40
N PRO A 218 6.86 -9.53 -8.26
CA PRO A 218 5.63 -10.20 -7.82
C PRO A 218 5.76 -11.51 -7.04
N TYR A 219 6.84 -12.28 -7.22
CA TYR A 219 7.04 -13.58 -6.55
C TYR A 219 8.19 -13.55 -5.52
N ASP A 220 8.45 -12.40 -4.90
CA ASP A 220 9.47 -12.22 -3.86
C ASP A 220 9.02 -12.67 -2.45
N ASP A 221 8.14 -13.67 -2.36
CA ASP A 221 7.46 -14.02 -1.10
C ASP A 221 8.41 -14.47 0.00
N ALA A 222 9.42 -15.28 -0.36
CA ALA A 222 10.29 -15.99 0.58
C ALA A 222 11.02 -15.08 1.59
N THR A 223 11.17 -13.79 1.27
CA THR A 223 11.86 -12.80 2.11
C THR A 223 11.05 -11.53 2.36
N SER A 224 9.80 -11.48 1.90
CA SER A 224 9.04 -10.22 1.86
C SER A 224 7.62 -10.31 2.44
N THR A 225 7.10 -11.52 2.70
CA THR A 225 5.83 -11.69 3.42
C THR A 225 6.07 -11.86 4.91
N PHE A 226 5.34 -11.10 5.73
CA PHE A 226 5.44 -11.18 7.19
C PHE A 226 4.09 -11.47 7.81
N THR A 227 4.12 -12.08 9.00
CA THR A 227 2.91 -12.45 9.74
C THR A 227 3.00 -12.02 11.18
N CYS A 228 1.86 -11.61 11.74
CA CYS A 228 1.75 -11.30 13.16
C CYS A 228 0.34 -11.62 13.66
N LYS A 229 0.20 -11.95 14.93
CA LYS A 229 -1.09 -12.24 15.55
C LYS A 229 -1.45 -11.15 16.54
N GLY A 230 -2.57 -10.46 16.32
CA GLY A 230 -3.15 -9.50 17.27
C GLY A 230 -2.26 -8.29 17.52
N ALA A 231 -1.70 -7.72 16.44
CA ALA A 231 -0.88 -6.52 16.51
C ALA A 231 -1.65 -5.29 16.00
N ASP A 232 -1.29 -4.14 16.57
CA ASP A 232 -1.47 -2.86 15.90
C ASP A 232 -0.25 -2.60 14.99
N TYR A 233 -0.31 -1.58 14.13
CA TYR A 233 0.75 -1.35 13.14
C TYR A 233 1.12 0.12 13.03
N LEU A 234 2.42 0.41 13.10
CA LEU A 234 2.97 1.71 12.71
C LEU A 234 3.46 1.66 11.26
N ILE A 235 2.90 2.52 10.42
CA ILE A 235 3.37 2.77 9.06
C ILE A 235 4.17 4.09 9.08
N SER A 236 5.48 4.01 8.91
CA SER A 236 6.38 5.17 8.89
C SER A 236 6.76 5.53 7.47
N PHE A 237 6.52 6.77 7.07
CA PHE A 237 7.04 7.35 5.83
C PHE A 237 8.27 8.17 6.16
N CYS A 238 9.41 7.81 5.56
CA CYS A 238 10.72 8.26 6.02
C CYS A 238 10.97 7.99 7.55
#